data_AF-A0A2S6TV66-F1
#
_entry.id   AF-A0A2S6TV66-F1
#
_cell.length_a   1.000
_cell.length_b   1.000
_cell.length_c   1.000
_cell.angle_alpha   90.00
_cell.angle_beta   90.00
_cell.angle_gamma   90.00
#
_symmetry.space_group_name_H-M   'P 1'
#
loop_
_entity.id
_entity.type
_entity.pdbx_description
1 polymer ?
#
loop_
_entity_poly.entity_id
_entity_poly.type
_entity_poly.pdbx_seq_one_letter_code
_entity_poly.pdbx_strand_id
1 'polypeptide(L)'
;RVKKNRKGHYVLMNIDAPAEAIKEMERQMHINEDVIRHLTTRVDEFEEGPSAVLKAKERGDDRGRRPGRDEGYEKRPFFDKGPDDKDAKAGKARDDKAKGGDE
;
A
#
# COMPACT_ATOMS: atom_id res chain seq x y z
N ARG A 1 -0.47 -9.00 5.81
CA ARG A 1 0.42 -9.85 4.98
C ARG A 1 0.25 -11.28 5.46
N VAL A 2 0.33 -12.27 4.58
CA VAL A 2 0.21 -13.71 4.94
C VAL A 2 1.52 -14.36 4.57
N LYS A 3 2.19 -15.07 5.48
CA LYS A 3 3.50 -15.69 5.22
C LYS A 3 4.50 -14.77 4.46
N LYS A 4 4.49 -13.46 4.78
CA LYS A 4 5.25 -12.36 4.13
C LYS A 4 4.76 -11.92 2.72
N ASN A 5 3.77 -12.57 2.12
CA ASN A 5 3.15 -12.18 0.86
C ASN A 5 2.22 -10.95 1.01
N ARG A 6 2.28 -10.04 0.01
CA ARG A 6 1.42 -8.84 -0.09
C ARG A 6 0.28 -8.97 -1.09
N LYS A 7 0.43 -9.82 -2.11
CA LYS A 7 -0.58 -10.13 -3.11
C LYS A 7 -0.87 -11.63 -3.06
N GLY A 8 -2.07 -12.03 -3.44
CA GLY A 8 -2.51 -13.42 -3.50
C GLY A 8 -3.67 -13.55 -4.45
N HIS A 9 -3.83 -14.75 -5.02
CA HIS A 9 -4.97 -15.10 -5.84
C HIS A 9 -6.07 -15.66 -4.92
N TYR A 10 -7.28 -15.14 -5.08
CA TYR A 10 -8.44 -15.59 -4.33
C TYR A 10 -9.36 -16.37 -5.26
N VAL A 11 -9.76 -17.54 -4.82
CA VAL A 11 -10.72 -18.41 -5.51
C VAL A 11 -11.83 -18.72 -4.53
N LEU A 12 -13.08 -18.59 -4.98
CA LEU A 12 -14.25 -19.07 -4.26
C LEU A 12 -14.77 -20.30 -5.01
N MET A 13 -15.04 -21.37 -4.28
CA MET A 13 -15.61 -22.60 -4.83
C MET A 13 -16.80 -23.02 -3.97
N ASN A 14 -17.92 -23.32 -4.63
CA ASN A 14 -19.06 -23.98 -4.01
C ASN A 14 -18.98 -25.46 -4.37
N ILE A 15 -18.88 -26.32 -3.36
CA ILE A 15 -18.63 -27.75 -3.54
C ILE A 15 -19.67 -28.51 -2.73
N ASP A 16 -20.47 -29.33 -3.41
CA ASP A 16 -21.30 -30.34 -2.75
C ASP A 16 -20.49 -31.64 -2.63
N ALA A 17 -20.14 -32.00 -1.40
CA ALA A 17 -19.32 -33.17 -1.13
C ALA A 17 -19.54 -33.71 0.29
N PRO A 18 -19.34 -35.03 0.51
CA PRO A 18 -19.38 -35.62 1.84
C PRO A 18 -18.23 -35.11 2.71
N ALA A 19 -18.41 -35.14 4.03
CA ALA A 19 -17.45 -34.61 5.00
C ALA A 19 -16.04 -35.23 4.88
N GLU A 20 -15.94 -36.52 4.54
CA GLU A 20 -14.64 -37.19 4.37
C GLU A 20 -13.85 -36.64 3.18
N ALA A 21 -14.53 -36.28 2.08
CA ALA A 21 -13.87 -35.68 0.92
C ALA A 21 -13.35 -34.27 1.23
N ILE A 22 -14.08 -33.48 2.03
CA ILE A 22 -13.65 -32.15 2.46
C ILE A 22 -12.38 -32.23 3.32
N LYS A 23 -12.32 -33.18 4.26
CA LYS A 23 -11.13 -33.38 5.12
C LYS A 23 -9.88 -33.71 4.31
N GLU A 24 -10.02 -34.59 3.31
CA GLU A 24 -8.89 -34.96 2.45
C GLU A 24 -8.44 -33.78 1.58
N MET A 25 -9.38 -32.99 1.06
CA MET A 25 -9.07 -31.75 0.34
C MET A 25 -8.30 -30.75 1.23
N GLU A 26 -8.74 -30.54 2.47
CA GLU A 26 -8.07 -29.64 3.42
C GLU A 26 -6.65 -30.12 3.74
N ARG A 27 -6.46 -31.43 3.91
CA ARG A 27 -5.12 -32.03 4.09
C ARG A 27 -4.23 -31.73 2.89
N GLN A 28 -4.72 -31.92 1.66
CA GLN A 28 -3.95 -31.61 0.46
C GLN A 28 -3.61 -30.12 0.34
N MET A 29 -4.55 -29.24 0.65
CA MET A 29 -4.33 -27.77 0.67
C MET A 29 -3.33 -27.33 1.74
N HIS A 30 -3.23 -28.05 2.86
CA HIS A 30 -2.23 -27.76 3.88
C HIS A 30 -0.81 -28.15 3.46
N ILE A 31 -0.68 -29.27 2.73
CA ILE A 31 0.61 -29.78 2.24
C ILE A 31 1.10 -28.96 1.04
N ASN A 32 0.20 -28.45 0.22
CA ASN A 32 0.56 -27.66 -0.96
C ASN A 32 1.12 -26.27 -0.57
N GLU A 33 2.37 -26.00 -0.93
CA GLU A 33 3.06 -24.74 -0.63
C GLU A 33 2.49 -23.52 -1.37
N ASP A 34 1.85 -23.73 -2.52
CA ASP A 34 1.22 -22.66 -3.31
C ASP A 34 -0.05 -22.12 -2.64
N VAL A 35 -0.68 -22.92 -1.77
CA VAL A 35 -1.88 -22.53 -1.02
C VAL A 35 -1.48 -21.93 0.32
N ILE A 36 -1.43 -20.61 0.37
CA ILE A 36 -1.00 -19.88 1.58
C ILE A 36 -2.06 -19.86 2.70
N ARG A 37 -3.34 -19.96 2.34
CA ARG A 37 -4.49 -19.95 3.26
C ARG A 37 -5.72 -20.54 2.56
N HIS A 38 -6.48 -21.34 3.29
CA HIS A 38 -7.82 -21.79 2.92
C HIS A 38 -8.80 -21.50 4.05
N LEU A 39 -10.09 -21.46 3.74
CA LEU A 39 -11.19 -21.37 4.69
C LEU A 39 -12.35 -22.19 4.12
N THR A 40 -12.84 -23.13 4.90
CA THR A 40 -14.03 -23.93 4.57
C THR A 40 -15.17 -23.47 5.49
N THR A 41 -16.35 -23.26 4.94
CA THR A 41 -17.54 -22.90 5.72
C THR A 41 -18.71 -23.73 5.25
N ARG A 42 -19.40 -24.36 6.20
CA ARG A 42 -20.63 -25.10 5.91
C ARG A 42 -21.76 -24.11 5.72
N VAL A 43 -22.48 -24.26 4.62
CA VAL A 43 -23.70 -23.51 4.31
C VAL A 43 -24.82 -24.51 4.04
N ASP A 44 -26.07 -24.09 4.26
CA ASP A 44 -27.22 -24.93 3.99
C ASP A 44 -27.57 -24.96 2.50
N GLU A 45 -27.36 -23.85 1.79
CA GLU A 45 -27.62 -23.71 0.35
C GLU A 45 -26.57 -22.81 -0.31
N PHE A 46 -26.28 -23.05 -1.60
CA PHE A 46 -25.35 -22.25 -2.37
C PHE A 46 -26.04 -21.08 -3.08
N GLU A 47 -25.45 -19.89 -2.99
CA GLU A 47 -25.89 -18.77 -3.81
C GLU A 47 -25.46 -18.97 -5.28
N GLU A 48 -26.42 -18.93 -6.21
CA GLU A 48 -26.17 -19.06 -7.66
C GLU A 48 -25.69 -17.76 -8.33
N GLY A 49 -25.50 -16.69 -7.56
CA GLY A 49 -25.10 -15.38 -8.08
C GLY A 49 -23.59 -15.15 -8.07
N PRO A 50 -23.11 -14.07 -8.73
CA PRO A 50 -21.72 -13.64 -8.59
C PRO A 50 -21.39 -13.41 -7.11
N SER A 51 -20.16 -13.74 -6.72
CA SER A 51 -19.73 -13.57 -5.33
C SER A 51 -19.88 -12.12 -4.88
N ALA A 52 -20.07 -11.90 -3.58
CA ALA A 52 -20.21 -10.54 -3.03
C ALA A 52 -19.06 -9.61 -3.46
N VAL A 53 -17.85 -10.16 -3.60
CA VAL A 53 -16.65 -9.42 -4.06
C VAL A 53 -16.77 -9.03 -5.55
N LEU A 54 -17.27 -9.93 -6.40
CA LEU A 54 -17.49 -9.63 -7.82
C LEU A 54 -18.62 -8.61 -8.00
N LYS A 55 -19.72 -8.77 -7.26
CA LYS A 55 -20.84 -7.80 -7.22
C LYS A 55 -20.35 -6.41 -6.80
N ALA A 56 -19.48 -6.31 -5.79
CA ALA A 56 -18.92 -5.04 -5.35
C ALA A 56 -18.01 -4.39 -6.41
N LYS A 57 -17.21 -5.19 -7.12
CA LYS A 57 -16.34 -4.70 -8.21
C LYS A 57 -17.15 -4.19 -9.39
N GLU A 58 -18.23 -4.88 -9.77
CA GLU A 58 -19.12 -4.47 -10.86
C GLU A 58 -19.85 -3.16 -10.55
N ARG A 59 -20.24 -2.95 -9.29
CA ARG A 59 -20.87 -1.70 -8.82
C ARG A 59 -19.92 -0.49 -8.78
N GLY A 60 -18.66 -0.65 -9.21
CA GLY A 60 -17.67 0.44 -9.21
C GLY A 60 -17.30 0.92 -7.81
N ASP A 61 -17.44 0.07 -6.79
CA ASP A 61 -17.02 0.38 -5.42
C ASP A 61 -15.48 0.28 -5.34
N ASP A 62 -14.82 1.26 -5.96
CA ASP A 62 -13.37 1.44 -6.11
C ASP A 62 -12.67 1.78 -4.76
N ARG A 63 -13.17 1.27 -3.65
CA ARG A 63 -12.57 1.44 -2.31
C ARG A 63 -11.29 0.61 -2.10
N GLY A 64 -10.50 0.39 -3.15
CA GLY A 64 -9.30 -0.44 -3.09
C GLY A 64 -8.19 -0.12 -4.09
N ARG A 65 -8.46 0.54 -5.22
CA ARG A 65 -7.39 0.95 -6.15
C ARG A 65 -6.87 2.32 -5.72
N ARG A 66 -6.18 2.37 -4.58
CA ARG A 66 -5.45 3.57 -4.14
C ARG A 66 -4.65 4.13 -5.34
N PRO A 67 -5.01 5.28 -5.91
CA PRO A 67 -4.18 5.93 -6.91
C PRO A 67 -2.95 6.47 -6.19
N GLY A 68 -1.76 6.29 -6.76
CA GLY A 68 -0.57 6.99 -6.28
C GLY A 68 0.34 6.18 -5.37
N ARG A 69 0.95 5.11 -5.89
CA ARG A 69 2.29 4.72 -5.41
C ARG A 69 3.32 4.47 -6.51
N ASP A 70 2.91 4.27 -7.76
CA ASP A 70 3.84 3.92 -8.84
C ASP A 70 3.78 4.88 -10.06
N GLU A 71 3.00 5.96 -10.04
CA GLU A 71 2.89 6.95 -11.14
C GLU A 71 3.60 8.29 -10.85
N GLY A 72 4.57 8.31 -9.93
CA GLY A 72 5.28 9.52 -9.51
C GLY A 72 6.68 9.70 -10.10
N TYR A 73 7.07 8.94 -11.12
CA TYR A 73 8.46 8.91 -11.64
C TYR A 73 8.62 9.36 -13.09
N GLU A 74 7.65 10.09 -13.66
CA GLU A 74 7.85 10.78 -14.94
C GLU A 74 7.44 12.24 -14.82
N LYS A 75 8.37 13.14 -15.15
CA LYS A 75 8.32 14.61 -15.06
C LYS A 75 8.49 15.24 -13.67
N ARG A 76 9.72 15.28 -13.18
CA ARG A 76 10.22 16.53 -12.58
C ARG A 76 10.81 17.37 -13.72
N PRO A 77 10.27 18.54 -14.06
CA PRO A 77 11.00 19.45 -14.93
C PRO A 77 12.24 19.92 -14.18
N PHE A 78 13.38 19.84 -14.85
CA PHE A 78 14.60 20.57 -14.52
C PHE A 78 14.22 22.03 -14.18
N PHE A 79 14.17 22.37 -12.90
CA PHE A 79 14.16 23.76 -12.48
C PHE A 79 15.54 24.04 -11.90
N ASP A 80 16.37 24.51 -12.82
CA ASP A 80 17.61 25.23 -12.60
C ASP A 80 17.40 26.29 -11.51
N LYS A 81 17.85 26.00 -10.28
CA LYS A 81 17.99 26.99 -9.23
C LYS A 81 19.41 26.92 -8.71
N GLY A 82 20.24 27.73 -9.36
CA GLY A 82 21.61 28.03 -8.96
C GLY A 82 21.72 28.60 -7.54
N PRO A 83 22.96 28.79 -7.08
CA PRO A 83 23.40 28.56 -5.71
C PRO A 83 22.86 29.58 -4.70
N ASP A 84 22.57 29.08 -3.49
CA ASP A 84 22.14 29.86 -2.33
C ASP A 84 23.28 30.76 -1.80
N ASP A 85 23.44 31.96 -2.37
CA ASP A 85 24.26 33.04 -1.80
C ASP A 85 23.58 33.65 -0.55
N LYS A 86 23.56 32.91 0.55
CA LYS A 86 23.09 33.40 1.87
C LYS A 86 24.17 33.50 2.94
N ASP A 87 25.45 33.40 2.58
CA ASP A 87 26.58 33.50 3.52
C ASP A 87 27.55 34.68 3.26
N ALA A 88 27.13 35.71 2.50
CA ALA A 88 28.03 36.81 2.10
C ALA A 88 27.86 38.14 2.87
N LYS A 89 27.28 38.17 4.08
CA LYS A 89 27.33 39.37 4.96
C LYS A 89 27.39 39.04 6.45
N ALA A 90 28.53 38.56 6.90
CA ALA A 90 28.93 38.62 8.31
C ALA A 90 30.41 39.02 8.40
N GLY A 91 30.69 40.32 8.30
CA GLY A 91 32.05 40.83 8.50
C GLY A 91 32.20 42.27 8.04
N LYS A 92 32.04 43.21 8.99
CA LYS A 92 32.80 44.48 9.16
C LYS A 92 31.89 45.57 9.73
N ALA A 93 31.82 45.64 11.06
CA ALA A 93 31.32 46.80 11.80
C ALA A 93 31.77 46.72 13.28
N ARG A 94 33.06 46.97 13.50
CA ARG A 94 33.72 47.43 14.73
C ARG A 94 34.91 48.21 14.17
N ASP A 95 35.11 49.50 14.37
CA ASP A 95 34.98 50.33 15.57
C ASP A 95 34.73 51.78 15.12
N ASP A 96 33.95 52.56 15.88
CA ASP A 96 34.11 54.03 16.01
C ASP A 96 32.95 54.60 16.83
N LYS A 97 33.11 54.61 18.16
CA LYS A 97 32.43 55.58 19.05
C LYS A 97 33.13 55.66 20.41
N ALA A 98 34.35 56.18 20.44
CA ALA A 98 34.89 56.80 21.64
C ALA A 98 34.40 58.25 21.68
N LYS A 99 33.72 58.56 22.78
CA LYS A 99 33.01 59.79 23.08
C LYS A 99 33.94 61.02 23.02
N GLY A 100 33.44 62.09 22.41
CA GLY A 100 33.89 63.45 22.72
C GLY A 100 33.01 64.07 23.81
N GLY A 101 33.64 64.92 24.63
CA GLY A 101 33.01 65.89 25.54
C GLY A 101 33.25 65.58 27.02
N ASP A 102 34.22 66.24 27.67
CA ASP A 102 34.03 67.50 28.41
C ASP A 102 35.35 67.93 29.12
N GLU A 103 35.59 69.25 29.13
CA GLU A 103 36.70 70.05 29.72
C GLU A 103 38.09 70.09 29.04
#